data_AF-A0A1R0GMZ8-F1
#
_entry.id   AF-A0A1R0GMZ8-F1
#
_cell.length_a   1.000
_cell.length_b   1.000
_cell.length_c   1.000
_cell.angle_alpha   90.00
_cell.angle_beta   90.00
_cell.angle_gamma   90.00
#
_symmetry.space_group_name_H-M   'P 1'
#
loop_
_entity.id
_entity.type
_entity.pdbx_description
1 polymer ?
#
loop_
_entity_poly.entity_id
_entity_poly.type
_entity_poly.pdbx_seq_one_letter_code
_entity_poly.pdbx_strand_id
1 'polypeptide(L)'
;MLPELYSDLEEEEINFSEFVPQWLNFILAPQLALQNTLRLWDVYFSMNDFLEFHPFVCISILSSLKESLEDLEHSEIKSIILRLPELDISSVSIHCI
;
A
#
# COMPACT_ATOMS: atom_id res chain seq x y z
N MET A 1 5.69 -15.24 -2.59
CA MET A 1 5.68 -13.79 -2.30
C MET A 1 4.26 -13.21 -2.36
N LEU A 2 3.69 -12.79 -3.50
CA LEU A 2 2.31 -12.27 -3.53
C LEU A 2 1.20 -13.27 -3.13
N PRO A 3 1.27 -14.56 -3.55
CA PRO A 3 0.27 -15.55 -3.12
C PRO A 3 0.32 -15.88 -1.63
N GLU A 4 1.52 -15.80 -1.02
CA GLU A 4 1.70 -16.00 0.42
C GLU A 4 1.06 -14.86 1.20
N LEU A 5 1.39 -13.60 0.87
CA LEU A 5 0.79 -12.43 1.53
C LEU A 5 -0.74 -12.42 1.43
N TYR A 6 -1.29 -12.87 0.30
CA TYR A 6 -2.75 -13.02 0.17
C TYR A 6 -3.30 -14.08 1.13
N SER A 7 -2.64 -15.24 1.23
CA SER A 7 -3.02 -16.32 2.16
C SER A 7 -2.92 -15.84 3.61
N ASP A 8 -1.83 -15.18 3.99
CA ASP A 8 -1.58 -14.70 5.35
C ASP A 8 -2.67 -13.69 5.77
N LEU A 9 -3.03 -12.76 4.88
CA LEU A 9 -4.11 -11.79 5.13
C LEU A 9 -5.50 -12.44 5.13
N GLU A 10 -5.72 -13.49 4.34
CA GLU A 10 -6.98 -14.25 4.32
C GLU A 10 -7.15 -15.07 5.61
N GLU A 11 -6.08 -15.69 6.12
CA GLU A 11 -6.05 -16.43 7.40
C GLU A 11 -6.38 -15.51 8.58
N GLU A 12 -5.90 -14.26 8.56
CA GLU A 12 -6.23 -13.23 9.54
C GLU A 12 -7.57 -12.51 9.27
N GLU A 13 -8.43 -13.06 8.40
CA GLU A 13 -9.77 -12.54 8.07
C GLU A 13 -9.77 -11.07 7.58
N ILE A 14 -8.71 -10.62 6.91
CA ILE A 14 -8.60 -9.26 6.40
C ILE A 14 -9.46 -9.10 5.14
N ASN A 15 -10.52 -8.31 5.24
CA ASN A 15 -11.39 -8.01 4.12
C ASN A 15 -10.84 -6.87 3.25
N PHE A 16 -10.21 -7.23 2.13
CA PHE A 16 -9.68 -6.29 1.14
C PHE A 16 -10.70 -5.25 0.64
N SER A 17 -11.99 -5.60 0.61
CA SER A 17 -13.05 -4.68 0.17
C SER A 17 -13.21 -3.47 1.09
N GLU A 18 -12.73 -3.54 2.33
CA GLU A 18 -12.83 -2.46 3.31
C GLU A 18 -11.82 -1.33 3.05
N PHE A 19 -10.65 -1.63 2.46
CA PHE A 19 -9.56 -0.66 2.31
C PHE A 19 -9.08 -0.44 0.88
N VAL A 20 -9.12 -1.46 0.00
CA VAL A 20 -8.60 -1.35 -1.37
C VAL A 20 -9.29 -0.22 -2.16
N PRO A 21 -10.62 -0.04 -2.12
CA PRO A 21 -11.27 1.08 -2.78
C PRO A 21 -10.80 2.44 -2.23
N GLN A 22 -10.46 2.52 -0.93
CA GLN A 22 -9.97 3.75 -0.34
C GLN A 22 -8.56 4.10 -0.87
N TRP A 23 -7.69 3.09 -0.93
CA TRP A 23 -6.34 3.24 -1.46
C TRP A 23 -6.38 3.73 -2.92
N LEU A 24 -7.20 3.08 -3.75
CA LEU A 24 -7.32 3.39 -5.17
C LEU A 24 -8.02 4.72 -5.46
N ASN A 25 -9.15 5.01 -4.80
CA ASN A 25 -9.95 6.19 -5.11
C ASN A 25 -9.34 7.49 -4.56
N PHE A 26 -8.65 7.40 -3.42
CA PHE A 26 -8.04 8.57 -2.77
C PHE A 26 -6.53 8.64 -2.97
N ILE A 27 -5.97 7.78 -3.83
CA ILE A 27 -4.56 7.78 -4.20
C ILE A 27 -3.68 7.78 -2.93
N LEU A 28 -4.04 6.90 -1.99
CA LEU A 28 -3.39 6.67 -0.68
C LEU A 28 -3.31 7.88 0.29
N ALA A 29 -3.90 9.03 -0.04
CA ALA A 29 -3.78 10.23 0.78
C ALA A 29 -4.27 10.08 2.23
N PRO A 30 -5.35 9.34 2.54
CA PRO A 30 -5.78 9.15 3.92
C PRO A 30 -4.86 8.23 4.74
N GLN A 31 -4.14 7.32 4.08
CA GLN A 31 -3.34 6.29 4.74
C GLN A 31 -1.88 6.71 4.95
N LEU A 32 -1.36 7.61 4.12
CA LEU A 32 0.01 8.09 4.18
C LEU A 32 0.13 9.38 5.02
N ALA A 33 1.29 9.55 5.65
CA ALA A 33 1.68 10.84 6.19
C ALA A 33 1.81 11.88 5.06
N LEU A 34 1.44 13.13 5.33
CA LEU A 34 1.40 14.21 4.33
C LEU A 34 2.68 14.32 3.48
N GLN A 35 3.86 14.17 4.10
CA GLN A 35 5.14 14.24 3.38
C GLN A 35 5.30 13.12 2.33
N ASN A 36 4.87 11.90 2.66
CA ASN A 36 4.91 10.77 1.73
C ASN A 36 3.83 10.90 0.66
N THR A 37 2.64 11.40 1.01
CA THR A 37 1.59 11.72 0.04
C THR A 37 2.09 12.71 -1.01
N LEU A 38 2.69 13.82 -0.58
CA LEU A 38 3.22 14.84 -1.50
C LEU A 38 4.32 14.28 -2.40
N ARG A 39 5.29 13.52 -1.84
CA ARG A 39 6.35 12.89 -2.64
C ARG A 39 5.82 11.90 -3.66
N LEU A 40 4.84 11.07 -3.28
CA LEU A 40 4.21 10.13 -4.19
C LEU A 40 3.48 10.87 -5.31
N TRP A 41 2.77 11.93 -4.97
CA TRP A 41 2.03 12.73 -5.93
C TRP A 41 2.94 13.53 -6.86
N ASP A 42 4.11 14.00 -6.41
CA ASP A 42 5.13 14.59 -7.29
C ASP A 42 5.57 13.61 -8.38
N VAL A 43 5.76 12.32 -8.03
CA VAL A 43 6.07 11.26 -9.01
C VAL A 43 4.87 11.02 -9.93
N TYR A 44 3.68 10.82 -9.39
CA TYR A 44 2.48 10.55 -10.20
C TYR A 44 2.16 11.66 -11.19
N PHE A 45 2.22 12.92 -10.76
CA PHE A 45 1.92 14.04 -11.63
C PHE A 45 3.05 14.38 -12.60
N SER A 46 4.21 13.73 -12.48
CA SER A 46 5.26 13.74 -13.52
C SER A 46 5.02 12.70 -14.63
N MET A 47 4.11 11.74 -14.42
CA MET A 47 3.78 10.66 -15.36
C MET A 47 2.46 10.95 -16.10
N ASN A 48 2.36 10.56 -17.36
CA ASN A 48 1.16 10.80 -18.17
C ASN A 48 -0.04 9.91 -17.79
N ASP A 49 0.20 8.66 -17.36
CA ASP A 49 -0.84 7.65 -17.11
C ASP A 49 -0.73 7.01 -15.72
N PHE A 50 -0.42 7.80 -14.69
CA PHE A 50 -0.11 7.29 -13.35
C PHE A 50 -1.23 6.41 -12.74
N LEU A 51 -2.49 6.60 -13.12
CA LEU A 51 -3.60 5.79 -12.63
C LEU A 51 -3.52 4.33 -13.09
N GLU A 52 -2.93 4.05 -14.25
CA GLU A 52 -2.67 2.69 -14.70
C GLU A 52 -1.58 2.01 -13.85
N PHE A 53 -0.63 2.80 -13.35
CA PHE A 53 0.46 2.34 -12.48
C PHE A 53 0.06 2.26 -11.00
N HIS A 54 -0.96 3.02 -10.58
CA HIS A 54 -1.33 3.13 -9.18
C HIS A 54 -1.63 1.79 -8.47
N PRO A 55 -2.34 0.82 -9.08
CA PRO A 55 -2.55 -0.49 -8.48
C PRO A 55 -1.23 -1.22 -8.18
N PHE A 56 -0.21 -1.09 -9.03
CA PHE A 56 1.09 -1.71 -8.82
C PHE A 56 1.84 -1.08 -7.64
N VAL A 57 1.69 0.23 -7.45
CA VAL A 57 2.21 0.90 -6.26
C VAL A 57 1.50 0.40 -5.00
N CYS A 58 0.17 0.27 -5.00
CA CYS A 58 -0.57 -0.30 -3.88
C CYS A 58 -0.09 -1.73 -3.54
N ILE A 59 0.14 -2.57 -4.55
CA ILE A 59 0.68 -3.93 -4.38
C ILE A 59 2.12 -3.89 -3.84
N SER A 60 2.96 -2.97 -4.34
CA SER A 60 4.34 -2.80 -3.86
C SER A 60 4.36 -2.38 -2.39
N ILE A 61 3.45 -1.52 -1.96
CA ILE A 61 3.31 -1.13 -0.55
C ILE A 61 2.92 -2.34 0.29
N LEU A 62 1.87 -3.08 -0.09
CA LEU A 62 1.46 -4.30 0.61
C LEU A 62 2.62 -5.32 0.69
N SER A 63 3.37 -5.49 -0.40
CA SER A 63 4.52 -6.39 -0.45
C SER A 63 5.64 -5.94 0.48
N SER A 64 5.90 -4.63 0.57
CA SER A 64 6.90 -4.06 1.49
C SER A 64 6.53 -4.23 2.97
N LEU A 65 5.23 -4.42 3.26
CA LEU A 65 4.75 -4.66 4.61
C LEU A 65 4.81 -6.12 5.01
N LYS A 66 5.01 -7.07 4.09
CA LYS A 66 4.89 -8.51 4.35
C LYS A 66 5.61 -8.93 5.65
N GLU A 67 6.90 -8.65 5.75
CA GLU A 67 7.71 -9.00 6.94
C GLU A 67 7.23 -8.31 8.23
N SER A 68 6.60 -7.14 8.13
CA SER A 68 6.05 -6.42 9.29
C SER A 68 4.66 -6.90 9.71
N LEU A 69 3.97 -7.64 8.83
CA LEU A 69 2.65 -8.21 9.11
C LEU A 69 2.76 -9.65 9.62
N GLU A 70 3.92 -10.30 9.43
CA GLU A 70 4.20 -11.61 10.03
C GLU A 70 4.02 -11.53 11.55
N ASP A 71 3.33 -12.53 12.11
CA ASP A 71 3.01 -12.68 13.53
C ASP A 71 2.08 -11.60 14.16
N LEU A 72 1.41 -10.77 13.36
CA LEU A 72 0.42 -9.79 13.87
C LEU A 72 -1.01 -10.35 13.83
N GLU A 73 -1.84 -9.94 14.80
CA GLU A 73 -3.26 -10.30 14.82
C GLU A 73 -4.09 -9.33 13.93
N HIS A 74 -5.27 -9.77 13.48
CA HIS A 74 -6.25 -9.00 12.69
C HIS A 74 -6.32 -7.49 13.00
N SER A 75 -6.41 -7.12 14.29
CA SER A 75 -6.59 -5.72 14.69
C SER A 75 -5.34 -4.85 14.46
N GLU A 76 -4.16 -5.44 14.58
CA GLU A 76 -2.87 -4.78 14.37
C GLU A 76 -2.61 -4.60 12.88
N ILE A 77 -2.88 -5.65 12.09
CA ILE A 77 -2.82 -5.59 10.62
C ILE A 77 -3.75 -4.49 10.10
N LYS A 78 -5.00 -4.44 10.57
CA LYS A 78 -5.94 -3.36 10.20
C LYS A 78 -5.43 -1.99 10.57
N SER A 79 -4.82 -1.83 11.75
CA SER A 79 -4.23 -0.56 12.19
C SER A 79 -3.15 -0.08 11.22
N ILE A 80 -2.27 -0.98 10.78
CA ILE A 80 -1.21 -0.68 9.81
C ILE A 80 -1.79 -0.34 8.43
N ILE A 81 -2.77 -1.10 7.95
CA ILE A 81 -3.40 -0.87 6.64
C ILE A 81 -4.13 0.47 6.59
N LEU A 82 -4.79 0.86 7.69
CA LEU A 82 -5.50 2.13 7.79
C LEU A 82 -4.55 3.32 7.98
N ARG A 83 -3.35 3.08 8.51
CA ARG A 83 -2.32 4.10 8.72
C ARG A 83 -0.94 3.53 8.42
N LEU A 84 -0.51 3.72 7.18
CA LEU A 84 0.72 3.18 6.67
C LEU A 84 1.94 3.78 7.40
N PRO A 85 3.01 2.99 7.59
CA PRO A 85 4.26 3.50 8.15
C PRO A 85 4.95 4.48 7.18
N GLU A 86 6.07 5.05 7.62
CA GLU A 86 6.90 5.80 6.69
C GLU A 86 7.43 4.88 5.58
N LEU A 87 7.17 5.26 4.33
CA LEU A 87 7.59 4.52 3.16
C LEU A 87 8.72 5.28 2.47
N ASP A 88 9.73 4.55 2.01
CA ASP A 88 10.69 5.09 1.07
C ASP A 88 10.08 5.12 -0.35
N ILE A 89 9.45 6.23 -0.70
CA ILE A 89 8.81 6.46 -2.01
C ILE A 89 9.80 6.25 -3.18
N SER A 90 11.10 6.44 -2.96
CA SER A 90 12.11 6.20 -4.00
C SER A 90 12.29 4.72 -4.32
N SER A 91 12.11 3.83 -3.35
CA SER A 91 12.15 2.38 -3.57
C SER A 91 10.88 1.84 -4.24
N VAL A 92 9.73 2.43 -3.92
CA VAL A 92 8.42 2.03 -4.45
C VAL A 92 8.30 2.35 -5.95
N SER A 93 8.89 3.46 -6.42
CA SER A 93 8.85 3.83 -7.84
C SER A 93 9.77 2.98 -8.73
N ILE A 94 10.89 2.48 -8.20
CA ILE A 94 11.87 1.68 -8.97
C ILE A 94 11.32 0.29 -9.33
N HIS A 95 10.47 -0.29 -8.47
CA HIS A 95 9.91 -1.63 -8.71
C HIS A 95 8.68 -1.64 -9.64
N CYS A 96 8.19 -0.48 -10.06
CA CYS A 96 7.00 -0.35 -10.91
C CYS A 96 7.28 0.14 -12.34
N ILE A 97 8.55 0.31 -12.74
CA ILE A 97 9.00 0.69 -14.09
C ILE A 97 9.72 -0.48 -14.76
#